data_AF-A0A7Z1TEN6-F1
#
_entry.id   AF-A0A7Z1TEN6-F1
#
_cell.length_a   1.000
_cell.length_b   1.000
_cell.length_c   1.000
_cell.angle_alpha   90.00
_cell.angle_beta   90.00
_cell.angle_gamma   90.00
#
_symmetry.space_group_name_H-M   'P 1'
#
loop_
_entity.id
_entity.type
_entity.pdbx_description
1 polymer ?
#
loop_
_entity_poly.entity_id
_entity_poly.type
_entity_poly.pdbx_seq_one_letter_code
_entity_poly.pdbx_strand_id
1 'polypeptide(L)'
;MITGQLPPINGGYIWNGRGLSLLLTMIEYLVYMRESKNIEINYGKIVRLMELKNIRKLLISNIPANYQEQLRNYLNKLPNGNEESAHEFIVSRFIKINEINGL
;
A
#
# COMPACT_ATOMS: atom_id res chain seq x y z
N MET A 1 30.33 -16.71 -3.63
CA MET A 1 29.03 -17.22 -4.15
C MET A 1 28.24 -17.72 -2.97
N ILE A 2 27.09 -17.12 -2.67
CA ILE A 2 26.17 -17.66 -1.66
C ILE A 2 25.49 -18.86 -2.32
N THR A 3 25.86 -20.07 -1.91
CA THR A 3 25.33 -21.35 -2.43
C THR A 3 24.17 -21.91 -1.59
N GLY A 4 23.70 -21.14 -0.60
CA GLY A 4 22.54 -21.53 0.20
C GLY A 4 21.25 -21.36 -0.58
N GLN A 5 20.46 -22.43 -0.71
CA GLN A 5 19.05 -22.31 -1.10
C GLN A 5 18.36 -21.33 -0.16
N LEU A 6 17.76 -20.27 -0.73
CA LEU A 6 16.93 -19.35 0.04
C LEU A 6 15.83 -20.16 0.74
N PRO A 7 15.54 -19.89 2.02
CA PRO A 7 14.46 -20.58 2.71
C PRO A 7 13.15 -20.38 1.93
N PRO A 8 12.25 -21.38 1.91
CA PRO A 8 10.97 -21.26 1.23
C PRO A 8 10.26 -20.01 1.74
N ILE A 9 9.81 -19.16 0.80
CA ILE A 9 9.12 -17.91 1.13
C ILE A 9 7.83 -18.28 1.83
N ASN A 10 7.80 -18.16 3.16
CA ASN A 10 6.58 -18.29 3.94
C ASN A 10 5.55 -17.27 3.40
N GLY A 11 4.28 -17.68 3.28
CA GLY A 11 3.18 -16.81 2.84
C GLY A 11 3.16 -15.47 3.57
N GLY A 12 3.58 -15.40 4.84
CA GLY A 12 3.75 -14.15 5.58
C GLY A 12 4.66 -13.13 4.89
N TYR A 13 5.80 -13.55 4.33
CA TYR A 13 6.71 -12.63 3.62
C TYR A 13 6.10 -12.06 2.33
N ILE A 14 5.25 -12.82 1.65
CA ILE A 14 4.54 -12.35 0.45
C ILE A 14 3.57 -11.23 0.81
N TRP A 15 2.77 -11.41 1.87
CA TRP A 15 1.86 -10.37 2.35
C TRP A 15 2.60 -9.12 2.84
N ASN A 16 3.75 -9.31 3.50
CA ASN A 16 4.63 -8.22 3.91
C ASN A 16 5.13 -7.41 2.72
N GLY A 17 5.66 -8.09 1.69
CA GLY A 17 6.15 -7.46 0.47
C GLY A 17 5.06 -6.70 -0.28
N ARG A 18 3.84 -7.25 -0.32
CA ARG A 18 2.68 -6.54 -0.89
C ARG A 18 2.35 -5.26 -0.14
N GLY A 19 2.41 -5.28 1.19
CA GLY A 19 2.21 -4.10 2.01
C GLY A 19 3.24 -3.01 1.77
N LEU A 20 4.52 -3.39 1.72
CA LEU A 20 5.62 -2.45 1.42
C LEU A 20 5.52 -1.87 0.01
N SER A 21 5.16 -2.71 -0.98
CA SER A 21 4.93 -2.24 -2.35
C SER A 21 3.80 -1.21 -2.41
N LEU A 22 2.68 -1.47 -1.73
CA LEU A 22 1.57 -0.52 -1.67
C LEU A 22 1.99 0.80 -0.99
N LEU A 23 2.70 0.71 0.14
CA LEU A 23 3.21 1.87 0.87
C LEU A 23 4.10 2.74 -0.03
N LEU A 24 5.02 2.13 -0.76
CA LEU A 24 5.92 2.82 -1.69
C LEU A 24 5.12 3.56 -2.76
N THR A 25 4.17 2.89 -3.42
CA THR A 25 3.27 3.52 -4.40
C THR A 25 2.53 4.73 -3.82
N MET A 26 2.05 4.65 -2.57
CA MET A 26 1.35 5.78 -1.93
C MET A 26 2.27 6.95 -1.62
N ILE A 27 3.51 6.68 -1.21
CA ILE A 27 4.52 7.72 -0.96
C ILE A 27 4.89 8.41 -2.28
N GLU A 28 5.17 7.64 -3.34
CA GLU A 28 5.51 8.19 -4.66
C GLU A 28 4.36 9.05 -5.22
N TYR A 29 3.12 8.56 -5.09
CA TYR A 29 1.94 9.34 -5.47
C TYR A 29 1.83 10.64 -4.67
N LEU A 30 2.05 10.62 -3.35
CA LEU A 30 2.05 11.82 -2.53
C LEU A 30 3.17 12.80 -2.89
N VAL A 31 4.35 12.31 -3.26
CA VAL A 31 5.45 13.14 -3.79
C VAL A 31 5.02 13.83 -5.08
N TYR A 32 4.42 13.09 -6.03
CA TYR A 32 3.86 13.68 -7.24
C TYR A 32 2.80 14.77 -6.93
N MET A 33 1.93 14.51 -5.97
CA MET A 33 0.88 15.45 -5.56
C MET A 33 1.44 16.68 -4.83
N ARG A 34 2.54 16.53 -4.09
CA ARG A 34 3.27 17.65 -3.50
C ARG A 34 3.82 18.57 -4.58
N GLU A 35 4.50 18.02 -5.58
CA GLU A 35 5.08 18.83 -6.66
C GLU A 35 4.01 19.48 -7.54
N SER A 36 2.91 18.78 -7.82
CA SER A 36 1.86 19.29 -8.72
C SER A 36 0.81 20.19 -8.03
N LYS A 37 0.56 20.02 -6.73
CA LYS A 37 -0.56 20.67 -6.02
C LYS A 37 -0.19 21.21 -4.63
N ASN A 38 1.10 21.24 -4.28
CA ASN A 38 1.61 21.69 -2.98
C ASN A 38 0.95 21.00 -1.77
N ILE A 39 0.68 19.69 -1.89
CA ILE A 39 0.12 18.89 -0.80
C ILE A 39 1.23 18.47 0.17
N GLU A 40 1.06 18.79 1.45
CA GLU A 40 1.95 18.30 2.52
C GLU A 40 1.86 16.77 2.67
N ILE A 41 3.01 16.12 2.88
CA ILE A 41 3.09 14.67 3.13
C ILE A 41 3.16 14.43 4.64
N ASN A 42 2.21 13.65 5.18
CA ASN A 42 2.25 13.20 6.57
C ASN A 42 1.71 11.78 6.69
N TYR A 43 2.01 11.13 7.82
CA TYR A 43 1.64 9.73 8.06
C TYR A 43 0.12 9.49 7.96
N GLY A 44 -0.70 10.40 8.49
CA GLY A 44 -2.15 10.29 8.41
C GLY A 44 -2.69 10.28 6.97
N LYS A 45 -2.09 11.07 6.07
CA LYS A 45 -2.43 11.05 4.63
C LYS A 45 -2.01 9.75 3.96
N ILE A 46 -0.83 9.22 4.30
CA ILE A 46 -0.37 7.92 3.80
C ILE A 46 -1.36 6.83 4.18
N VAL A 47 -1.69 6.71 5.47
CA VAL A 47 -2.62 5.71 5.98
C VAL A 47 -4.00 5.85 5.35
N ARG A 48 -4.53 7.07 5.24
CA ARG A 48 -5.81 7.32 4.57
C ARG A 48 -5.77 6.87 3.10
N LEU A 49 -4.73 7.18 2.34
CA LEU A 49 -4.62 6.73 0.95
C LEU A 49 -4.54 5.21 0.82
N MET A 50 -3.93 4.55 1.81
CA MET A 50 -3.86 3.10 1.87
C MET A 50 -5.19 2.43 2.20
N GLU A 51 -6.23 3.13 2.64
CA GLU A 51 -7.56 2.54 2.83
C GLU A 51 -8.12 2.01 1.50
N LEU A 52 -8.66 0.78 1.49
CA LEU A 52 -9.12 0.12 0.27
C LEU A 52 -10.13 0.96 -0.53
N LYS A 53 -11.07 1.62 0.15
CA LYS A 53 -12.03 2.53 -0.50
C LYS A 53 -11.35 3.69 -1.22
N ASN A 54 -10.23 4.21 -0.70
CA ASN A 54 -9.51 5.32 -1.29
C ASN A 54 -8.62 4.84 -2.45
N ILE A 55 -8.04 3.63 -2.36
CA ILE A 55 -7.39 2.97 -3.50
C ILE A 55 -8.36 2.83 -4.67
N ARG A 56 -9.58 2.33 -4.41
CA ARG A 56 -10.63 2.19 -5.42
C ARG A 56 -11.03 3.55 -6.03
N LYS A 57 -11.11 4.61 -5.22
CA LYS A 57 -11.36 5.99 -5.70
C LYS A 57 -10.22 6.52 -6.56
N LEU A 58 -8.97 6.25 -6.21
CA LEU A 58 -7.81 6.66 -7.01
C LEU A 58 -7.83 6.02 -8.40
N LEU A 59 -8.26 4.77 -8.51
CA LEU A 59 -8.34 4.06 -9.79
C LEU A 59 -9.35 4.65 -10.79
N ILE A 60 -10.38 5.33 -10.30
CA ILE A 60 -11.36 6.04 -11.15
C ILE A 60 -11.05 7.53 -11.27
N SER A 61 -9.99 8.00 -10.60
CA SER A 61 -9.55 9.39 -10.66
C SER A 61 -8.55 9.61 -11.80
N ASN A 62 -8.39 10.85 -12.24
CA ASN A 62 -7.38 11.23 -13.22
C ASN A 62 -6.00 11.34 -12.55
N ILE A 63 -5.35 10.21 -12.31
CA ILE A 63 -3.98 10.10 -11.81
C ILE A 63 -3.04 9.57 -12.92
N PRO A 64 -1.73 9.79 -12.82
CA PRO A 64 -0.78 9.22 -13.77
C PRO A 64 -0.93 7.70 -13.93
N ALA A 65 -0.81 7.23 -15.18
CA ALA A 65 -1.11 5.85 -15.57
C ALA A 65 -0.26 4.81 -14.83
N ASN A 66 1.00 5.13 -14.54
CA ASN A 66 1.91 4.25 -13.78
C ASN A 66 1.36 3.93 -12.39
N TYR A 67 0.84 4.93 -11.65
CA TYR A 67 0.25 4.70 -10.34
C TYR A 67 -1.06 3.92 -10.47
N GLN A 68 -1.89 4.25 -11.47
CA GLN A 68 -3.13 3.54 -11.72
C GLN A 68 -2.90 2.04 -12.00
N GLU A 69 -1.86 1.72 -12.79
CA GLU A 69 -1.47 0.33 -13.09
C GLU A 69 -0.97 -0.39 -11.84
N GLN A 70 -0.09 0.24 -11.05
CA GLN A 70 0.41 -0.36 -9.80
C GLN A 70 -0.72 -0.67 -8.82
N LEU A 71 -1.68 0.25 -8.65
CA LEU A 71 -2.84 0.05 -7.78
C LEU A 71 -3.78 -1.04 -8.32
N ARG A 72 -3.99 -1.11 -9.65
CA ARG A 72 -4.78 -2.18 -10.27
C ARG A 72 -4.12 -3.54 -10.07
N ASN A 73 -2.80 -3.62 -10.25
CA ASN A 73 -2.01 -4.82 -10.01
C ASN A 73 -2.04 -5.26 -8.55
N TYR A 74 -2.08 -4.32 -7.59
CA TYR A 74 -2.29 -4.62 -6.19
C TYR A 74 -3.66 -5.26 -5.94
N LEU A 75 -4.75 -4.64 -6.44
CA LEU A 75 -6.11 -5.15 -6.23
C LEU A 75 -6.35 -6.51 -6.88
N ASN A 76 -5.86 -6.73 -8.11
CA ASN A 76 -6.00 -7.99 -8.84
C ASN A 76 -5.32 -9.18 -8.13
N LYS A 77 -4.40 -8.90 -7.20
CA LYS A 77 -3.72 -9.93 -6.42
C LYS A 77 -4.44 -10.25 -5.10
N LEU A 78 -5.47 -9.48 -4.73
CA LEU A 78 -6.30 -9.79 -3.57
C LEU A 78 -7.18 -11.03 -3.86
N PRO A 79 -7.44 -11.86 -2.86
CA PRO A 79 -8.30 -13.02 -3.03
C PRO A 79 -9.76 -12.60 -3.23
N ASN A 80 -10.36 -13.04 -4.33
CA ASN A 80 -11.76 -12.74 -4.65
C ASN A 80 -12.70 -13.17 -3.51
N GLY A 81 -13.61 -12.27 -3.11
CA GLY A 81 -14.56 -12.49 -2.01
C GLY A 81 -13.98 -12.34 -0.61
N ASN A 82 -12.67 -12.07 -0.47
CA ASN A 82 -11.98 -11.81 0.80
C ASN A 82 -11.05 -10.59 0.71
N GLU A 83 -11.31 -9.68 -0.23
CA GLU A 83 -10.44 -8.56 -0.55
C GLU A 83 -10.24 -7.63 0.64
N GLU A 84 -11.32 -7.33 1.37
CA GLU A 84 -11.31 -6.42 2.51
C GLU A 84 -10.42 -6.98 3.64
N SER A 85 -10.67 -8.21 4.08
CA SER A 85 -9.90 -8.84 5.16
C SER A 85 -8.43 -9.07 4.78
N ALA A 86 -8.17 -9.45 3.53
CA ALA A 86 -6.79 -9.60 3.04
C ALA A 86 -6.07 -8.25 2.99
N HIS A 87 -6.76 -7.19 2.53
CA HIS A 87 -6.23 -5.85 2.54
C HIS A 87 -5.92 -5.37 3.96
N GLU A 88 -6.88 -5.48 4.89
CA GLU A 88 -6.70 -5.14 6.31
C GLU A 88 -5.49 -5.86 6.92
N PHE A 89 -5.35 -7.16 6.66
CA PHE A 89 -4.19 -7.92 7.12
C PHE A 89 -2.88 -7.33 6.57
N ILE A 90 -2.82 -7.04 5.27
CA ILE A 90 -1.65 -6.45 4.62
C ILE A 90 -1.28 -5.11 5.27
N VAL A 91 -2.26 -4.22 5.46
CA VAL A 91 -2.01 -2.83 5.90
C VAL A 91 -1.99 -2.63 7.40
N SER A 92 -2.48 -3.60 8.20
CA SER A 92 -2.62 -3.50 9.67
C SER A 92 -1.34 -3.02 10.38
N ARG A 93 -0.17 -3.48 9.92
CA ARG A 93 1.15 -3.08 10.44
C ARG A 93 1.44 -1.59 10.31
N PHE A 94 0.85 -0.94 9.31
CA PHE A 94 1.01 0.48 9.01
C PHE A 94 -0.13 1.32 9.57
N ILE A 95 -1.11 0.73 10.26
CA ILE A 95 -2.22 1.47 10.88
C ILE A 95 -2.00 1.56 12.40
N LYS A 96 -1.41 0.51 12.99
CA LYS A 96 -1.19 0.38 14.44
C LYS A 96 -0.20 1.36 15.07
N ILE A 97 0.54 2.17 14.30
CA ILE A 97 1.49 3.13 14.88
C ILE A 97 0.75 4.29 15.59
N ASN A 98 -0.50 4.58 15.24
CA ASN A 98 -1.29 5.61 15.92
C ASN A 98 -1.89 5.16 17.27
N GLU A 99 -1.93 3.87 17.59
CA GLU A 99 -2.49 3.38 18.86
C GLU A 99 -1.46 3.36 20.00
N ILE A 100 -0.16 3.45 19.68
CA ILE A 100 0.92 3.38 20.68
C ILE A 100 1.32 4.77 21.21
N ASN A 101 0.96 5.85 20.50
CA ASN A 101 1.29 7.22 20.89
C ASN A 101 0.08 7.97 21.49
N GLY A 102 -0.71 7.28 22.31
CA GLY A 102 -1.54 7.93 23.32
C GLY A 102 -0.71 8.27 24.55
N LEU A 103 0.22 9.24 24.41
CA LEU A 103 0.90 9.95 25.50
C LEU A 103 0.72 11.45 25.30
#